data_AF-A0A6J4G211-F1
#
_entry.id   AF-A0A6J4G211-F1
#
_cell.length_a   1.000
_cell.length_b   1.000
_cell.length_c   1.000
_cell.angle_alpha   90.00
_cell.angle_beta   90.00
_cell.angle_gamma   90.00
#
_symmetry.space_group_name_H-M   'P 1'
#
loop_
_entity.id
_entity.type
_entity.pdbx_description
1 polymer ?
#
loop_
_entity_poly.entity_id
_entity_poly.type
_entity_poly.pdbx_seq_one_letter_code
_entity_poly.pdbx_strand_id
1 'polypeptide(L)'
;MAGMQEAVIGEVESDKRPSGGRRCRSLVGTALKTFLEVVERTADEDGSVSMDQVRRIANAFMAAEGPLSTFYEKTESTCDAIFEMASIERKRTDYLGRLITHPFGHLLDQAGSGIERKHLPQFFAAVRMILGDEMHSELKAKIRLIAETHRGEGGLIEWESFHTDPRAFLILERVLVTIARSFRRFDPRKDWFLIMMDSSPSAVSVASNAFVPKRAEDKAQRQFSERQMVQLFEALFAPVHPTTYDDDRRTGFVAQYGSEPQAVFGPFFVELKAMAGRVAA
;
A
#
# COMPACT_ATOMS: atom_id res chain seq x y z
N MET A 1 55.94 -37.09 -19.76
CA MET A 1 55.76 -36.82 -18.31
C MET A 1 55.30 -35.38 -18.16
N ALA A 2 54.15 -35.19 -17.50
CA ALA A 2 53.52 -33.97 -16.97
C ALA A 2 53.32 -32.77 -17.94
N GLY A 3 52.13 -32.22 -18.21
CA GLY A 3 50.82 -32.31 -17.55
C GLY A 3 50.47 -30.98 -16.87
N MET A 4 49.62 -30.15 -17.50
CA MET A 4 48.76 -29.09 -16.91
C MET A 4 48.04 -28.39 -18.09
N GLN A 5 46.81 -28.76 -18.48
CA GLN A 5 45.50 -28.33 -17.94
C GLN A 5 45.38 -26.81 -17.78
N GLU A 6 44.89 -26.14 -18.83
CA GLU A 6 44.18 -24.86 -18.71
C GLU A 6 42.68 -25.12 -18.76
N ALA A 7 42.01 -24.66 -17.71
CA ALA A 7 40.62 -24.91 -17.41
C ALA A 7 39.70 -24.04 -18.26
N VAL A 8 38.66 -24.69 -18.77
CA VAL A 8 37.47 -24.11 -19.40
C VAL A 8 36.76 -23.20 -18.39
N ILE A 9 36.68 -21.91 -18.70
CA ILE A 9 35.84 -20.95 -17.96
C ILE A 9 34.39 -21.26 -18.33
N GLY A 10 33.71 -21.96 -17.42
CA GLY A 10 32.30 -22.31 -17.53
C GLY A 10 31.41 -21.08 -17.51
N GLU A 11 30.46 -21.07 -18.45
CA GLU A 11 29.30 -20.18 -18.48
C GLU A 11 28.61 -20.16 -17.11
N VAL A 12 28.45 -18.97 -16.54
CA VAL A 12 27.62 -18.77 -15.36
C VAL A 12 26.17 -18.91 -15.79
N GLU A 13 25.60 -20.07 -15.47
CA GLU A 13 24.22 -20.47 -15.74
C GLU A 13 23.23 -19.48 -15.11
N SER A 14 22.64 -18.66 -15.99
CA SER A 14 21.27 -18.15 -16.00
C SER A 14 20.49 -18.16 -14.66
N ASP A 15 20.25 -16.94 -14.18
CA ASP A 15 19.19 -16.50 -13.27
C ASP A 15 17.84 -17.22 -13.48
N LYS A 16 17.65 -18.37 -12.81
CA LYS A 16 16.34 -19.04 -12.73
C LYS A 16 15.49 -18.33 -11.69
N ARG A 17 14.77 -17.28 -12.12
CA ARG A 17 13.58 -16.79 -11.41
C ARG A 17 12.70 -17.99 -11.01
N PRO A 18 12.11 -18.04 -9.80
CA PRO A 18 11.30 -19.16 -9.42
C PRO A 18 10.11 -19.33 -10.37
N SER A 19 10.02 -20.47 -11.06
CA SER A 19 8.89 -20.81 -11.91
C SER A 19 7.58 -20.69 -11.13
N GLY A 20 6.65 -19.88 -11.64
CA GLY A 20 5.32 -19.70 -11.05
C GLY A 20 4.65 -21.05 -10.75
N GLY A 21 3.95 -21.13 -9.62
CA GLY A 21 3.17 -22.32 -9.22
C GLY A 21 3.96 -23.43 -8.51
N ARG A 22 5.22 -23.22 -8.09
CA ARG A 22 6.02 -24.24 -7.39
C ARG A 22 5.35 -24.76 -6.10
N ARG A 23 4.69 -23.88 -5.34
CA ARG A 23 3.90 -24.24 -4.15
C ARG A 23 2.64 -25.04 -4.48
N CYS A 24 1.86 -24.60 -5.47
CA CYS A 24 0.67 -25.32 -5.90
C CYS A 24 1.03 -26.73 -6.38
N ARG A 25 2.14 -26.88 -7.10
CA ARG A 25 2.67 -28.19 -7.51
C ARG A 25 3.07 -29.06 -6.31
N SER A 26 3.71 -28.49 -5.30
CA SER A 26 4.09 -29.22 -4.08
C SER A 26 2.88 -29.65 -3.24
N LEU A 27 1.86 -28.78 -3.14
CA LEU A 27 0.61 -29.06 -2.44
C LEU A 27 -0.13 -30.23 -3.09
N VAL A 28 -0.35 -30.14 -4.41
CA VAL A 28 -1.00 -31.20 -5.20
C VAL A 28 -0.20 -32.49 -5.16
N GLY A 29 1.13 -32.42 -5.27
CA GLY A 29 2.00 -33.60 -5.19
C GLY A 29 1.92 -34.32 -3.85
N THR A 30 1.85 -33.59 -2.74
CA THR A 30 1.74 -34.19 -1.40
C THR A 30 0.36 -34.83 -1.19
N ALA A 31 -0.71 -34.17 -1.65
CA ALA A 31 -2.06 -34.70 -1.59
C ALA A 31 -2.20 -36.00 -2.41
N LEU A 32 -1.69 -36.03 -3.65
CA LEU A 32 -1.71 -37.21 -4.51
C LEU A 32 -0.88 -38.36 -3.93
N LYS A 33 0.29 -38.08 -3.36
CA LYS A 33 1.12 -39.12 -2.74
C LYS A 33 0.41 -39.75 -1.53
N THR A 34 -0.16 -38.92 -0.67
CA THR A 34 -0.91 -39.40 0.51
C THR A 34 -2.14 -40.20 0.10
N PHE A 35 -2.83 -39.79 -0.97
CA PHE A 35 -3.94 -40.54 -1.55
C PHE A 35 -3.50 -41.91 -2.06
N LEU A 36 -2.39 -41.98 -2.81
CA LEU A 36 -1.84 -43.24 -3.31
C LEU A 36 -1.42 -44.18 -2.17
N GLU A 37 -0.77 -43.67 -1.12
CA GLU A 37 -0.39 -44.46 0.05
C GLU A 37 -1.61 -45.08 0.76
N VAL A 38 -2.74 -44.38 0.79
CA VAL A 38 -3.99 -44.93 1.34
C VAL A 38 -4.58 -45.99 0.40
N VAL A 39 -4.62 -45.73 -0.91
CA VAL A 39 -5.08 -46.72 -1.90
C VAL A 39 -4.27 -48.01 -1.83
N GLU A 40 -2.95 -47.93 -1.75
CA GLU A 40 -2.04 -49.09 -1.63
C GLU A 40 -2.30 -49.89 -0.35
N ARG A 41 -2.60 -49.24 0.77
CA ARG A 41 -2.94 -49.92 2.04
C ARG A 41 -4.32 -50.57 2.04
N THR A 42 -5.19 -50.21 1.10
CA THR A 42 -6.54 -50.76 0.99
C THR A 42 -6.65 -51.81 -0.11
N ALA A 43 -5.53 -52.18 -0.75
CA ALA A 43 -5.47 -53.23 -1.75
C ALA A 43 -5.70 -54.61 -1.11
N ASP A 44 -6.38 -55.48 -1.85
CA ASP A 44 -6.63 -56.87 -1.46
C ASP A 44 -5.33 -57.70 -1.52
N GLU A 45 -5.36 -58.96 -1.09
CA GLU A 45 -4.16 -59.82 -0.99
C GLU A 45 -3.40 -60.00 -2.31
N ASP A 46 -4.06 -59.79 -3.45
CA ASP A 46 -3.50 -59.84 -4.80
C ASP A 46 -3.03 -58.47 -5.33
N GLY A 47 -3.13 -57.41 -4.51
CA GLY A 47 -2.78 -56.04 -4.87
C GLY A 47 -3.85 -55.30 -5.69
N SER A 48 -5.04 -55.89 -5.85
CA SER A 48 -6.14 -55.24 -6.57
C SER A 48 -6.95 -54.29 -5.68
N VAL A 49 -7.51 -53.24 -6.29
CA VAL A 49 -8.41 -52.28 -5.62
C VAL A 49 -9.64 -52.09 -6.50
N SER A 50 -10.82 -52.29 -5.95
CA SER A 50 -12.09 -52.04 -6.65
C SER A 50 -12.33 -50.54 -6.86
N MET A 51 -13.01 -50.19 -7.95
CA MET A 51 -13.38 -48.80 -8.22
C MET A 51 -14.27 -48.18 -7.14
N ASP A 52 -15.05 -48.98 -6.42
CA ASP A 52 -15.86 -48.50 -5.30
C ASP A 52 -15.01 -48.16 -4.08
N GLN A 53 -13.93 -48.92 -3.82
CA GLN A 53 -12.93 -48.54 -2.79
C GLN A 53 -12.24 -47.22 -3.17
N VAL A 54 -11.80 -47.06 -4.42
CA VAL A 54 -11.17 -45.80 -4.89
C VAL A 54 -12.10 -44.61 -4.72
N ARG A 55 -13.38 -44.73 -5.10
CA ARG A 55 -14.37 -43.66 -4.94
C ARG A 55 -14.62 -43.31 -3.47
N ARG A 56 -14.69 -44.31 -2.58
CA ARG A 56 -14.85 -44.08 -1.14
C ARG A 56 -13.64 -43.32 -0.56
N ILE A 57 -12.43 -43.72 -0.92
CA ILE A 57 -11.19 -43.06 -0.46
C ILE A 57 -11.14 -41.61 -0.99
N ALA A 58 -11.47 -41.39 -2.26
CA ALA A 58 -11.51 -40.06 -2.84
C ALA A 58 -12.50 -39.13 -2.14
N ASN A 59 -13.70 -39.63 -1.85
CA ASN A 59 -14.72 -38.86 -1.12
C ASN A 59 -14.28 -38.52 0.32
N ALA A 60 -13.60 -39.45 1.00
CA ALA A 60 -13.03 -39.19 2.34
C ALA A 60 -11.89 -38.16 2.32
N PHE A 61 -11.07 -38.15 1.27
CA PHE A 61 -10.00 -37.16 1.08
C PHE A 61 -10.51 -35.76 0.76
N MET A 62 -11.65 -35.65 0.09
CA MET A 62 -12.29 -34.38 -0.25
C MET A 62 -13.20 -33.83 0.87
N ALA A 63 -13.48 -34.61 1.91
CA ALA A 63 -14.27 -34.16 3.05
C ALA A 63 -13.54 -33.06 3.84
N ALA A 64 -14.30 -32.13 4.43
CA ALA A 64 -13.75 -30.98 5.17
C ALA A 64 -12.84 -31.38 6.35
N GLU A 65 -13.16 -32.49 7.02
CA GLU A 65 -12.34 -33.08 8.10
C GLU A 65 -11.49 -34.27 7.60
N GLY A 66 -11.18 -34.29 6.31
CA GLY A 66 -10.37 -35.35 5.71
C GLY A 66 -8.93 -35.37 6.23
N PRO A 67 -8.15 -36.41 5.90
CA PRO A 67 -6.78 -36.61 6.37
C PRO A 67 -5.79 -35.51 5.96
N LEU A 68 -6.18 -34.61 5.06
CA LEU A 68 -5.38 -33.48 4.60
C LEU A 68 -5.80 -32.13 5.23
N SER A 69 -6.84 -32.09 6.05
CA SER A 69 -7.36 -30.87 6.69
C SER A 69 -6.26 -30.05 7.37
N THR A 70 -5.50 -30.65 8.28
CA THR A 70 -4.37 -30.01 8.97
C THR A 70 -3.25 -29.56 8.02
N PHE A 71 -3.04 -30.27 6.91
CA PHE A 71 -2.05 -29.90 5.90
C PHE A 71 -2.50 -28.68 5.07
N TYR A 72 -3.79 -28.59 4.76
CA TYR A 72 -4.38 -27.43 4.09
C TYR A 72 -4.36 -26.21 5.00
N GLU A 73 -4.79 -26.32 6.26
CA GLU A 73 -4.73 -25.24 7.25
C GLU A 73 -3.31 -24.67 7.41
N LYS A 74 -2.30 -25.56 7.51
CA LYS A 74 -0.90 -25.15 7.60
C LYS A 74 -0.42 -24.42 6.34
N THR A 75 -0.87 -24.86 5.17
CA THR A 75 -0.52 -24.24 3.89
C THR A 75 -1.17 -22.87 3.74
N GLU A 76 -2.43 -22.74 4.14
CA GLU A 76 -3.18 -21.48 4.17
C GLU A 76 -2.51 -20.46 5.11
N SER A 77 -2.23 -20.85 6.36
CA SER A 77 -1.50 -20.02 7.32
C SER A 77 -0.14 -19.55 6.79
N THR A 78 0.57 -20.41 6.05
CA THR A 78 1.86 -20.04 5.43
C THR A 78 1.68 -19.05 4.26
N CYS A 79 0.57 -19.14 3.52
CA CYS A 79 0.24 -18.19 2.47
C CYS A 79 -0.14 -16.83 3.08
N ASP A 80 -0.98 -16.83 4.11
CA ASP A 80 -1.38 -15.62 4.84
C ASP A 80 -0.18 -14.90 5.43
N ALA A 81 0.73 -15.63 6.08
CA ALA A 81 1.98 -15.06 6.60
C ALA A 81 2.83 -14.39 5.50
N ILE A 82 2.83 -14.94 4.28
CA ILE A 82 3.57 -14.37 3.15
C ILE A 82 2.86 -13.16 2.56
N PHE A 83 1.53 -13.17 2.46
CA PHE A 83 0.77 -12.00 2.05
C PHE A 83 0.89 -10.88 3.08
N GLU A 84 0.93 -11.22 4.36
CA GLU A 84 1.16 -10.29 5.46
C GLU A 84 2.58 -9.74 5.42
N MET A 85 3.60 -10.57 5.21
CA MET A 85 4.98 -10.12 4.99
C MET A 85 5.12 -9.24 3.74
N ALA A 86 4.48 -9.60 2.62
CA ALA A 86 4.47 -8.79 1.41
C ALA A 86 3.69 -7.48 1.59
N SER A 87 2.66 -7.48 2.43
CA SER A 87 1.93 -6.29 2.86
C SER A 87 2.81 -5.40 3.75
N ILE A 88 3.58 -5.98 4.67
CA ILE A 88 4.59 -5.29 5.50
C ILE A 88 5.72 -4.72 4.62
N GLU A 89 6.17 -5.46 3.61
CA GLU A 89 7.20 -5.00 2.68
C GLU A 89 6.68 -3.93 1.71
N ARG A 90 5.40 -4.01 1.29
CA ARG A 90 4.72 -2.90 0.60
C ARG A 90 4.58 -1.67 1.49
N LYS A 91 4.28 -1.85 2.78
CA LYS A 91 4.26 -0.76 3.77
C LYS A 91 5.64 -0.11 3.97
N ARG A 92 6.73 -0.77 3.57
CA ARG A 92 8.11 -0.25 3.62
C ARG A 92 8.58 0.46 2.35
N THR A 93 7.82 0.42 1.25
CA THR A 93 8.27 0.91 -0.07
C THR A 93 7.45 2.09 -0.63
N ASP A 94 6.38 2.52 0.04
CA ASP A 94 5.64 3.74 -0.35
C ASP A 94 6.24 5.01 0.27
N TYR A 95 7.45 5.35 -0.21
CA TYR A 95 8.18 6.53 0.24
C TYR A 95 7.40 7.83 0.03
N LEU A 96 6.65 7.94 -1.09
CA LEU A 96 5.85 9.12 -1.39
C LEU A 96 4.68 9.25 -0.42
N GLY A 97 3.93 8.17 -0.21
CA GLY A 97 2.81 8.18 0.74
C GLY A 97 3.28 8.52 2.15
N ARG A 98 4.44 7.99 2.58
CA ARG A 98 5.03 8.26 3.89
C ARG A 98 5.47 9.73 4.03
N LEU A 99 6.11 10.29 3.00
CA LEU A 99 6.49 11.70 2.96
C LEU A 99 5.27 12.62 3.06
N ILE A 100 4.20 12.32 2.31
CA ILE A 100 2.96 13.12 2.32
C ILE A 100 2.23 12.99 3.66
N THR A 101 2.29 11.83 4.30
CA THR A 101 1.61 11.58 5.58
C THR A 101 2.34 12.23 6.76
N HIS A 102 3.66 12.38 6.67
CA HIS A 102 4.49 12.87 7.77
C HIS A 102 3.96 14.14 8.46
N PRO A 103 3.56 15.22 7.75
CA PRO A 103 3.08 16.45 8.39
C PRO A 103 1.83 16.27 9.26
N PHE A 104 0.94 15.33 8.91
CA PHE A 104 -0.30 15.06 9.64
C PHE A 104 -0.30 13.72 10.38
N GLY A 105 0.84 13.03 10.44
CA GLY A 105 0.95 11.70 11.05
C GLY A 105 0.47 11.67 12.49
N HIS A 106 0.73 12.73 13.25
CA HIS A 106 0.25 12.90 14.63
C HIS A 106 -1.28 12.83 14.76
N LEU A 107 -2.04 13.28 13.75
CA LEU A 107 -3.51 13.21 13.77
C LEU A 107 -4.03 11.77 13.67
N LEU A 108 -3.25 10.86 13.08
CA LEU A 108 -3.62 9.44 12.95
C LEU A 108 -3.51 8.67 14.27
N ASP A 109 -2.65 9.14 15.17
CA ASP A 109 -2.41 8.51 16.47
C ASP A 109 -3.14 9.27 17.60
N GLN A 110 -3.65 10.48 17.34
CA GLN A 110 -4.40 11.29 18.30
C GLN A 110 -5.85 10.83 18.44
N ALA A 111 -6.20 10.35 19.64
CA ALA A 111 -7.59 10.04 19.98
C ALA A 111 -8.48 11.29 19.86
N GLY A 112 -9.63 11.15 19.19
CA GLY A 112 -10.61 12.24 19.02
C GLY A 112 -10.36 13.17 17.81
N SER A 113 -9.28 12.98 17.03
CA SER A 113 -9.14 13.65 15.73
C SER A 113 -10.22 13.18 14.74
N GLY A 114 -10.68 11.94 14.90
CA GLY A 114 -11.55 11.25 13.95
C GLY A 114 -10.87 10.92 12.61
N ILE A 115 -9.59 11.26 12.43
CA ILE A 115 -8.80 10.90 11.25
C ILE A 115 -8.09 9.60 11.53
N GLU A 116 -8.63 8.51 11.00
CA GLU A 116 -8.07 7.18 11.16
C GLU A 116 -7.27 6.72 9.94
N ARG A 117 -6.36 5.74 10.14
CA ARG A 117 -5.58 5.12 9.05
C ARG A 117 -6.44 4.51 7.94
N LYS A 118 -7.70 4.19 8.21
CA LYS A 118 -8.68 3.69 7.22
C LYS A 118 -9.01 4.72 6.12
N HIS A 119 -8.73 6.01 6.34
CA HIS A 119 -8.96 7.08 5.37
C HIS A 119 -7.79 7.29 4.40
N LEU A 120 -6.60 6.77 4.72
CA LEU A 120 -5.38 6.95 3.91
C LEU A 120 -5.51 6.43 2.46
N PRO A 121 -6.15 5.27 2.18
CA PRO A 121 -6.28 4.80 0.80
C PRO A 121 -7.07 5.79 -0.08
N GLN A 122 -8.18 6.32 0.42
CA GLN A 122 -8.99 7.32 -0.28
C GLN A 122 -8.24 8.64 -0.43
N PHE A 123 -7.52 9.07 0.61
CA PHE A 123 -6.67 10.25 0.55
C PHE A 123 -5.60 10.12 -0.55
N PHE A 124 -4.87 9.01 -0.59
CA PHE A 124 -3.86 8.79 -1.64
C PHE A 124 -4.47 8.66 -3.03
N ALA A 125 -5.68 8.09 -3.15
CA ALA A 125 -6.41 8.08 -4.42
C ALA A 125 -6.75 9.50 -4.87
N ALA A 126 -7.27 10.35 -3.98
CA ALA A 126 -7.58 11.75 -4.27
C ALA A 126 -6.31 12.53 -4.66
N VAL A 127 -5.21 12.36 -3.92
CA VAL A 127 -3.91 12.97 -4.25
C VAL A 127 -3.43 12.50 -5.62
N ARG A 128 -3.47 11.20 -5.92
CA ARG A 128 -3.09 10.68 -7.24
C ARG A 128 -3.95 11.28 -8.36
N MET A 129 -5.26 11.44 -8.15
CA MET A 129 -6.15 12.08 -9.12
C MET A 129 -5.85 13.57 -9.31
N ILE A 130 -5.40 14.27 -8.26
CA ILE A 130 -4.94 15.67 -8.34
C ILE A 130 -3.64 15.77 -9.15
N LEU A 131 -2.67 14.88 -8.88
CA LEU A 131 -1.36 14.92 -9.52
C LEU A 131 -1.40 14.43 -10.97
N GLY A 132 -2.28 13.47 -11.28
CA GLY A 132 -2.25 12.70 -12.52
C GLY A 132 -1.21 11.58 -12.48
N ASP A 133 -1.40 10.56 -13.30
CA ASP A 133 -0.59 9.33 -13.27
C ASP A 133 0.88 9.54 -13.62
N GLU A 134 1.16 10.42 -14.58
CA GLU A 134 2.52 10.75 -15.02
C GLU A 134 3.34 11.40 -13.90
N MET A 135 2.86 12.53 -13.37
CA MET A 135 3.53 13.24 -12.27
C MET A 135 3.63 12.36 -11.03
N HIS A 136 2.57 11.64 -10.67
CA HIS A 136 2.60 10.74 -9.52
C HIS A 136 3.70 9.66 -9.67
N SER A 137 3.83 9.07 -10.86
CA SER A 137 4.86 8.06 -11.14
C SER A 137 6.27 8.65 -11.11
N GLU A 138 6.45 9.85 -11.67
CA GLU A 138 7.71 10.60 -11.65
C GLU A 138 8.15 10.91 -10.21
N LEU A 139 7.25 11.45 -9.39
CA LEU A 139 7.55 11.78 -7.99
C LEU A 139 7.87 10.53 -7.17
N LYS A 140 7.16 9.41 -7.41
CA LYS A 140 7.46 8.12 -6.78
C LYS A 140 8.86 7.61 -7.13
N ALA A 141 9.27 7.74 -8.39
CA ALA A 141 10.62 7.35 -8.82
C ALA A 141 11.69 8.24 -8.17
N LYS A 142 11.49 9.56 -8.16
CA LYS A 142 12.43 10.52 -7.56
C LYS A 142 12.59 10.32 -6.05
N ILE A 143 11.49 10.20 -5.32
CA ILE A 143 11.56 10.06 -3.86
C ILE A 143 12.19 8.73 -3.44
N ARG A 144 12.01 7.68 -4.25
CA ARG A 144 12.70 6.40 -4.03
C ARG A 144 14.20 6.58 -4.08
N LEU A 145 14.74 7.27 -5.10
CA LEU A 145 16.18 7.51 -5.21
C LEU A 145 16.72 8.30 -4.02
N ILE A 146 15.97 9.28 -3.52
CA ILE A 146 16.35 10.03 -2.31
C ILE A 146 16.32 9.12 -1.09
N ALA A 147 15.25 8.33 -0.91
CA ALA A 147 15.13 7.40 0.21
C ALA A 147 16.31 6.41 0.28
N GLU A 148 16.76 5.89 -0.87
CA GLU A 148 17.92 4.98 -0.91
C GLU A 148 19.22 5.62 -0.41
N THR A 149 19.38 6.95 -0.49
CA THR A 149 20.55 7.64 0.08
C THR A 149 20.53 7.72 1.61
N HIS A 150 19.37 7.47 2.22
CA HIS A 150 19.18 7.40 3.67
C HIS A 150 19.11 5.95 4.17
N ARG A 151 19.51 4.98 3.35
CA ARG A 151 19.58 3.57 3.76
C ARG A 151 20.85 3.37 4.61
N GLY A 152 20.66 3.12 5.90
CA GLY A 152 21.77 2.84 6.83
C GLY A 152 22.39 1.46 6.63
N GLU A 153 23.43 1.15 7.41
CA GLU A 153 24.19 -0.11 7.32
C GLU A 153 23.32 -1.37 7.55
N GLY A 154 22.24 -1.25 8.34
CA GLY A 154 21.26 -2.31 8.55
C GLY A 154 20.27 -2.52 7.39
N GLY A 155 20.43 -1.81 6.27
CA GLY A 155 19.55 -1.89 5.11
C GLY A 155 18.18 -1.23 5.27
N LEU A 156 17.93 -0.56 6.41
CA LEU A 156 16.70 0.18 6.72
C LEU A 156 16.88 1.68 6.43
N ILE A 157 15.78 2.33 6.06
CA ILE A 157 15.78 3.79 5.85
C ILE A 157 15.76 4.51 7.19
N GLU A 158 16.68 5.45 7.35
CA GLU A 158 16.72 6.40 8.47
C GLU A 158 15.71 7.51 8.23
N TRP A 159 14.50 7.30 8.73
CA TRP A 159 13.35 8.14 8.39
C TRP A 159 13.42 9.58 8.88
N GLU A 160 14.03 9.83 10.04
CA GLU A 160 14.20 11.19 10.58
C GLU A 160 15.13 12.02 9.67
N SER A 161 16.23 11.42 9.22
CA SER A 161 17.13 12.03 8.24
C SER A 161 16.44 12.23 6.89
N PHE A 162 15.66 11.24 6.43
CA PHE A 162 14.90 11.34 5.19
C PHE A 162 13.86 12.48 5.20
N HIS A 163 13.12 12.67 6.29
CA HIS A 163 12.11 13.74 6.38
C HIS A 163 12.72 15.15 6.49
N THR A 164 13.97 15.25 6.93
CA THR A 164 14.72 16.52 7.02
C THR A 164 15.56 16.82 5.77
N ASP A 165 15.60 15.90 4.80
CA ASP A 165 16.31 16.10 3.52
C ASP A 165 15.63 17.20 2.67
N PRO A 166 16.34 18.27 2.30
CA PRO A 166 15.80 19.34 1.46
C PRO A 166 15.23 18.85 0.13
N ARG A 167 15.77 17.78 -0.45
CA ARG A 167 15.30 17.19 -1.72
C ARG A 167 13.96 16.49 -1.53
N ALA A 168 13.76 15.80 -0.40
CA ALA A 168 12.46 15.22 -0.04
C ALA A 168 11.43 16.33 0.20
N PHE A 169 11.85 17.42 0.85
CA PHE A 169 11.00 18.59 1.04
C PHE A 169 10.52 19.20 -0.29
N LEU A 170 11.40 19.37 -1.28
CA LEU A 170 11.01 19.89 -2.60
C LEU A 170 9.97 19.00 -3.32
N ILE A 171 10.01 17.68 -3.11
CA ILE A 171 8.99 16.76 -3.62
C ILE A 171 7.66 16.98 -2.91
N LEU A 172 7.67 17.09 -1.58
CA LEU A 172 6.47 17.40 -0.81
C LEU A 172 5.88 18.74 -1.26
N GLU A 173 6.70 19.79 -1.38
CA GLU A 173 6.27 21.10 -1.84
C GLU A 173 5.62 21.04 -3.22
N ARG A 174 6.19 20.27 -4.16
CA ARG A 174 5.60 20.09 -5.49
C ARG A 174 4.20 19.45 -5.43
N VAL A 175 4.01 18.47 -4.55
CA VAL A 175 2.69 17.88 -4.30
C VAL A 175 1.73 18.94 -3.76
N LEU A 176 2.13 19.68 -2.74
CA LEU A 176 1.28 20.70 -2.08
C LEU A 176 0.91 21.86 -3.00
N VAL A 177 1.84 22.32 -3.85
CA VAL A 177 1.55 23.33 -4.90
C VAL A 177 0.47 22.82 -5.85
N THR A 178 0.56 21.55 -6.26
CA THR A 178 -0.40 20.96 -7.20
C THR A 178 -1.78 20.80 -6.56
N ILE A 179 -1.81 20.39 -5.29
CA ILE A 179 -3.04 20.36 -4.49
C ILE A 179 -3.64 21.76 -4.40
N ALA A 180 -2.90 22.76 -3.91
CA ALA A 180 -3.40 24.14 -3.76
C ALA A 180 -3.96 24.71 -5.07
N ARG A 181 -3.25 24.51 -6.20
CA ARG A 181 -3.72 24.95 -7.52
C ARG A 181 -5.01 24.26 -7.95
N SER A 182 -5.19 22.97 -7.62
CA SER A 182 -6.44 22.25 -7.90
C SER A 182 -7.64 22.79 -7.12
N PHE A 183 -7.41 23.46 -5.98
CA PHE A 183 -8.43 24.07 -5.14
C PHE A 183 -8.72 25.55 -5.47
N ARG A 184 -8.29 26.07 -6.64
CA ARG A 184 -8.65 27.44 -7.09
C ARG A 184 -10.16 27.70 -7.10
N ARG A 185 -10.96 26.67 -7.41
CA ARG A 185 -12.42 26.68 -7.21
C ARG A 185 -12.71 25.86 -5.97
N PHE A 186 -12.67 26.52 -4.81
CA PHE A 186 -12.62 25.83 -3.53
C PHE A 186 -13.85 24.96 -3.26
N ASP A 187 -15.07 25.52 -3.30
CA ASP A 187 -16.27 24.76 -2.92
C ASP A 187 -16.51 23.50 -3.78
N PRO A 188 -16.49 23.57 -5.12
CA PRO A 188 -16.65 22.35 -5.92
C PRO A 188 -15.55 21.32 -5.67
N ARG A 189 -14.32 21.79 -5.41
CA ARG A 189 -13.19 20.88 -5.16
C ARG A 189 -13.23 20.27 -3.76
N LYS A 190 -13.68 21.03 -2.76
CA LYS A 190 -13.99 20.56 -1.40
C LYS A 190 -15.05 19.46 -1.46
N ASP A 191 -16.17 19.71 -2.13
CA ASP A 191 -17.27 18.74 -2.23
C ASP A 191 -16.81 17.45 -2.91
N TRP A 192 -16.08 17.57 -4.02
CA TRP A 192 -15.43 16.43 -4.67
C TRP A 192 -14.50 15.67 -3.71
N PHE A 193 -13.67 16.38 -2.95
CA PHE A 193 -12.72 15.75 -2.04
C PHE A 193 -13.42 15.00 -0.91
N LEU A 194 -14.45 15.59 -0.29
CA LEU A 194 -15.25 14.92 0.74
C LEU A 194 -15.94 13.66 0.20
N ILE A 195 -16.53 13.73 -1.00
CA ILE A 195 -17.11 12.56 -1.67
C ILE A 195 -16.05 11.48 -1.90
N MET A 196 -14.85 11.85 -2.33
CA MET A 196 -13.75 10.90 -2.52
C MET A 196 -13.31 10.25 -1.21
N MET A 197 -13.22 11.02 -0.14
CA MET A 197 -12.87 10.51 1.20
C MET A 197 -13.91 9.54 1.73
N ASP A 198 -15.19 9.76 1.42
CA ASP A 198 -16.30 8.87 1.78
C ASP A 198 -16.47 7.68 0.82
N SER A 199 -15.82 7.71 -0.35
CA SER A 199 -15.91 6.65 -1.34
C SER A 199 -15.18 5.38 -0.86
N SER A 200 -15.94 4.46 -0.27
CA SER A 200 -15.47 3.10 0.00
C SER A 200 -16.24 2.10 -0.88
N PRO A 201 -15.61 1.01 -1.32
CA PRO A 201 -16.32 -0.03 -2.05
C PRO A 201 -17.56 -0.45 -1.26
N SER A 202 -18.70 -0.41 -1.93
CA SER A 202 -20.03 -0.65 -1.34
C SER A 202 -20.20 -2.09 -0.86
N ALA A 203 -19.28 -2.99 -1.22
CA ALA A 203 -19.21 -4.35 -0.77
C ALA A 203 -17.80 -4.75 -0.37
N VAL A 204 -17.70 -5.64 0.61
CA VAL A 204 -16.44 -6.27 1.02
C VAL A 204 -16.45 -7.69 0.47
N SER A 205 -15.36 -8.11 -0.17
CA SER A 205 -15.19 -9.51 -0.55
C SER A 205 -14.94 -10.32 0.73
N VAL A 206 -15.84 -11.24 1.03
CA VAL A 206 -15.69 -12.22 2.12
C VAL A 206 -15.16 -13.54 1.57
N ALA A 207 -15.30 -13.77 0.25
CA ALA A 207 -14.65 -14.84 -0.50
C ALA A 207 -14.50 -14.42 -1.98
N SER A 208 -13.77 -15.20 -2.77
CA SER A 208 -13.49 -14.92 -4.20
C SER A 208 -14.73 -14.63 -5.05
N ASN A 209 -15.90 -15.15 -4.64
CA ASN A 209 -17.19 -14.93 -5.32
C ASN A 209 -18.28 -14.37 -4.38
N ALA A 210 -17.94 -13.98 -3.15
CA ALA A 210 -18.92 -13.50 -2.17
C ALA A 210 -18.61 -12.06 -1.79
N PHE A 211 -19.50 -11.15 -2.18
CA PHE A 211 -19.44 -9.74 -1.84
C PHE A 211 -20.60 -9.42 -0.91
N VAL A 212 -20.29 -9.04 0.32
CA VAL A 212 -21.31 -8.60 1.27
C VAL A 212 -21.42 -7.08 1.15
N PRO A 213 -22.59 -6.54 0.75
CA PRO A 213 -22.80 -5.10 0.76
C PRO A 213 -22.69 -4.59 2.19
N LYS A 214 -21.92 -3.52 2.38
CA LYS A 214 -21.78 -2.87 3.69
C LYS A 214 -23.13 -2.32 4.14
N ARG A 215 -23.45 -2.52 5.42
CA ARG A 215 -24.66 -1.94 6.03
C ARG A 215 -24.56 -0.42 6.02
N ALA A 216 -25.70 0.26 6.04
CA ALA A 216 -25.75 1.72 6.08
C ALA A 216 -25.04 2.29 7.34
N GLU A 217 -25.12 1.57 8.45
CA GLU A 217 -24.46 1.88 9.73
C GLU A 217 -22.93 1.89 9.59
N ASP A 218 -22.34 0.93 8.86
CA ASP A 218 -20.90 0.85 8.62
C ASP A 218 -20.39 1.97 7.70
N LYS A 219 -21.28 2.52 6.86
CA LYS A 219 -20.99 3.69 6.02
C LYS A 219 -20.99 4.97 6.85
N ALA A 220 -21.95 5.11 7.78
CA ALA A 220 -22.05 6.26 8.68
C ALA A 220 -20.84 6.39 9.61
N GLN A 221 -20.27 5.27 10.09
CA GLN A 221 -19.05 5.26 10.93
C GLN A 221 -17.75 5.64 10.21
N ARG A 222 -17.78 5.83 8.88
CA ARG A 222 -16.62 6.20 8.06
C ARG A 222 -16.68 7.62 7.51
N GLN A 223 -17.69 8.40 7.88
CA GLN A 223 -17.92 9.70 7.27
C GLN A 223 -16.76 10.67 7.58
N PHE A 224 -16.13 11.16 6.53
CA PHE A 224 -15.10 12.18 6.57
C PHE A 224 -15.74 13.56 6.43
N SER A 225 -15.70 14.33 7.51
CA SER A 225 -16.37 15.61 7.67
C SER A 225 -15.51 16.80 7.27
N GLU A 226 -16.15 17.95 7.11
CA GLU A 226 -15.48 19.24 6.91
C GLU A 226 -14.49 19.56 8.04
N ARG A 227 -14.82 19.21 9.29
CA ARG A 227 -13.92 19.39 10.45
C ARG A 227 -12.60 18.64 10.27
N GLN A 228 -12.69 17.38 9.85
CA GLN A 228 -11.52 16.54 9.62
C GLN A 228 -10.73 17.00 8.41
N MET A 229 -11.40 17.51 7.37
CA MET A 229 -10.72 18.13 6.22
C MET A 229 -9.90 19.35 6.64
N VAL A 230 -10.45 20.22 7.48
CA VAL A 230 -9.73 21.39 8.03
C VAL A 230 -8.49 20.93 8.79
N GLN A 231 -8.65 20.03 9.77
CA GLN A 231 -7.53 19.52 10.57
C GLN A 231 -6.44 18.87 9.70
N LEU A 232 -6.86 18.03 8.74
CA LEU A 232 -5.94 17.36 7.81
C LEU A 232 -5.16 18.37 6.99
N PHE A 233 -5.84 19.36 6.40
CA PHE A 233 -5.20 20.33 5.51
C PHE A 233 -4.36 21.37 6.25
N GLU A 234 -4.76 21.79 7.45
CA GLU A 234 -3.92 22.64 8.30
C GLU A 234 -2.60 21.95 8.63
N ALA A 235 -2.63 20.68 9.05
CA ALA A 235 -1.42 19.91 9.34
C ALA A 235 -0.59 19.62 8.07
N LEU A 236 -1.24 19.24 6.97
CA LEU A 236 -0.59 18.92 5.71
C LEU A 236 0.15 20.13 5.10
N PHE A 237 -0.44 21.32 5.18
CA PHE A 237 0.12 22.54 4.59
C PHE A 237 0.99 23.36 5.55
N ALA A 238 1.06 23.02 6.84
CA ALA A 238 1.91 23.71 7.81
C ALA A 238 3.37 23.93 7.34
N PRO A 239 4.06 22.96 6.70
CA PRO A 239 5.44 23.15 6.26
C PRO A 239 5.61 24.18 5.14
N VAL A 240 4.56 24.48 4.38
CA VAL A 240 4.54 25.45 3.26
C VAL A 240 3.72 26.69 3.58
N HIS A 241 3.40 26.93 4.86
CA HIS A 241 2.73 28.16 5.24
C HIS A 241 3.62 29.37 4.87
N PRO A 242 3.11 30.45 4.25
CA PRO A 242 3.94 31.53 3.71
C PRO A 242 4.88 32.18 4.73
N THR A 243 4.52 32.15 6.01
CA THR A 243 5.35 32.68 7.11
C THR A 243 6.56 31.81 7.46
N THR A 244 6.67 30.59 6.94
CA THR A 244 7.81 29.69 7.17
C THR A 244 8.90 29.84 6.12
N TYR A 245 8.68 30.67 5.09
CA TYR A 245 9.68 30.92 4.06
C TYR A 245 10.63 32.04 4.52
N ASP A 246 11.94 31.76 4.47
CA ASP A 246 12.99 32.78 4.46
C ASP A 246 13.20 33.33 3.04
N ASP A 247 14.11 34.30 2.89
CA ASP A 247 14.36 34.98 1.61
C ASP A 247 14.96 34.05 0.54
N ASP A 248 15.83 33.13 0.95
CA ASP A 248 16.47 32.17 0.04
C ASP A 248 15.44 31.17 -0.49
N ARG A 249 14.58 30.64 0.39
CA ARG A 249 13.51 29.72 0.00
C ARG A 249 12.44 30.41 -0.83
N ARG A 250 12.11 31.69 -0.55
CA ARG A 250 11.24 32.50 -1.43
C ARG A 250 11.82 32.60 -2.83
N THR A 251 13.10 32.96 -2.93
CA THR A 251 13.80 33.07 -4.22
C THR A 251 13.78 31.74 -4.98
N GLY A 252 14.11 30.64 -4.32
CA GLY A 252 14.08 29.30 -4.91
C GLY A 252 12.68 28.90 -5.39
N PHE A 253 11.65 29.20 -4.59
CA PHE A 253 10.26 28.93 -4.95
C PHE A 253 9.83 29.73 -6.19
N VAL A 254 10.13 31.03 -6.23
CA VAL A 254 9.81 31.89 -7.39
C VAL A 254 10.53 31.41 -8.64
N ALA A 255 11.79 31.02 -8.54
CA ALA A 255 12.53 30.45 -9.66
C ALA A 255 11.90 29.15 -10.19
N GLN A 256 11.36 28.31 -9.29
CA GLN A 256 10.77 27.03 -9.66
C GLN A 256 9.33 27.14 -10.20
N TYR A 257 8.51 28.03 -9.64
CA TYR A 257 7.07 28.09 -9.92
C TYR A 257 6.60 29.36 -10.63
N GLY A 258 7.47 30.36 -10.79
CA GLY A 258 7.18 31.64 -11.45
C GLY A 258 6.21 32.53 -10.68
N SER A 259 5.99 32.28 -9.39
CA SER A 259 5.04 33.03 -8.55
C SER A 259 5.45 32.96 -7.08
N GLU A 260 5.13 34.00 -6.32
CA GLU A 260 5.35 34.04 -4.87
C GLU A 260 4.56 32.94 -4.13
N PRO A 261 5.09 32.36 -3.03
CA PRO A 261 4.38 31.39 -2.22
C PRO A 261 2.99 31.89 -1.78
N GLN A 262 2.88 33.17 -1.42
CA GLN A 262 1.62 33.79 -1.04
C GLN A 262 0.59 33.78 -2.18
N ALA A 263 1.02 33.96 -3.43
CA ALA A 263 0.11 33.93 -4.58
C ALA A 263 -0.38 32.52 -4.89
N VAL A 264 0.43 31.49 -4.60
CA VAL A 264 0.09 30.08 -4.83
C VAL A 264 -0.79 29.53 -3.71
N PHE A 265 -0.40 29.71 -2.45
CA PHE A 265 -1.07 29.09 -1.30
C PHE A 265 -2.06 30.02 -0.60
N GLY A 266 -1.89 31.34 -0.69
CA GLY A 266 -2.72 32.32 0.03
C GLY A 266 -4.22 32.16 -0.18
N PRO A 267 -4.72 32.05 -1.44
CA PRO A 267 -6.14 31.84 -1.69
C PRO A 267 -6.68 30.57 -1.00
N PHE A 268 -5.91 29.49 -1.02
CA PHE A 268 -6.29 28.24 -0.36
C PHE A 268 -6.39 28.40 1.16
N PHE A 269 -5.44 29.09 1.80
CA PHE A 269 -5.47 29.34 3.24
C PHE A 269 -6.63 30.26 3.67
N VAL A 270 -7.00 31.24 2.85
CA VAL A 270 -8.17 32.10 3.12
C VAL A 270 -9.45 31.27 3.17
N GLU A 271 -9.65 30.40 2.16
CA GLU A 271 -10.83 29.53 2.09
C GLU A 271 -10.85 28.49 3.21
N LEU A 272 -9.69 27.88 3.51
CA LEU A 272 -9.55 26.93 4.60
C LEU A 272 -9.89 27.57 5.96
N LYS A 273 -9.45 28.81 6.19
CA LYS A 273 -9.78 29.57 7.40
C LYS A 273 -11.27 29.93 7.48
N ALA A 274 -11.87 30.32 6.35
CA ALA A 274 -13.30 30.59 6.29
C ALA A 274 -14.12 29.34 6.62
N MET A 275 -13.70 28.18 6.09
CA MET A 275 -14.28 26.88 6.40
C MET A 275 -14.12 26.50 7.88
N ALA A 276 -12.93 26.67 8.45
CA ALA A 276 -12.67 26.43 9.86
C ALA A 276 -13.61 27.25 10.76
N GLY A 277 -13.84 28.52 10.43
CA GLY A 277 -14.78 29.39 11.15
C GLY A 277 -16.23 28.92 11.09
N ARG A 278 -16.67 28.34 9.96
CA ARG A 278 -18.03 27.77 9.82
C ARG A 278 -18.24 26.49 10.62
N VAL A 279 -17.20 25.67 10.75
CA VAL A 279 -17.28 24.37 11.44
C VAL A 279 -17.12 24.51 12.96
N ALA A 280 -16.52 25.62 13.42
CA ALA A 280 -16.38 25.92 14.85
C ALA A 280 -17.61 26.63 15.46
N ALA A 281 -18.46 27.23 14.62
CA ALA A 281 -19.71 27.89 15.00
C ALA A 281 -20.85 26.87 15.16
#